data_AF-A0A645FVC4-F1
#
_entry.id   AF-A0A645FVC4-F1
#
_cell.length_a   1.000
_cell.length_b   1.000
_cell.length_c   1.000
_cell.angle_alpha   90.00
_cell.angle_beta   90.00
_cell.angle_gamma   90.00
#
_symmetry.space_group_name_H-M   'P 1'
#
loop_
_entity.id
_entity.type
_entity.pdbx_description
1 polymer ?
#
loop_
_entity_poly.entity_id
_entity_poly.type
_entity_poly.pdbx_seq_one_letter_code
_entity_poly.pdbx_strand_id
1 'polypeptide(L)'
;MNDSDPATAFMRETSLAAGWGLPIDVGANLNLPLGLRVSAVARNLNAVYTMRDYSELGGWLNEMAALAGMEPVYDDTAPTTTVGAEYTYEIPWTLDVGLGWMPNLGALKPSLAVDLTDALGVLENPEQLWNNLTAGVELKLLSFLSARGGFNKGYWSLGVGLDVLLVHVDASYFIREYGANIGDKPIDALTVRVNIGIDG
;
A
#
# COMPACT_ATOMS: atom_id res chain seq x y z
N MET A 1 30.18 -19.54 -18.40
CA MET A 1 29.49 -20.25 -17.28
C MET A 1 28.95 -21.58 -17.80
N ASN A 2 28.56 -22.53 -16.94
CA ASN A 2 28.02 -23.82 -17.40
C ASN A 2 26.51 -23.68 -17.65
N ASP A 3 26.05 -24.01 -18.86
CA ASP A 3 24.67 -23.81 -19.32
C ASP A 3 23.62 -24.63 -18.55
N SER A 4 24.08 -25.59 -17.75
CA SER A 4 23.27 -26.43 -16.86
C SER A 4 23.10 -25.85 -15.45
N ASP A 5 23.66 -24.67 -15.15
CA ASP A 5 23.45 -24.00 -13.87
C ASP A 5 22.02 -23.42 -13.81
N PRO A 6 21.20 -23.80 -12.81
CA PRO A 6 19.84 -23.25 -12.66
C PRO A 6 19.82 -21.72 -12.57
N ALA A 7 20.87 -21.07 -12.06
CA ALA A 7 20.94 -19.61 -12.02
C ALA A 7 21.09 -19.00 -13.42
N THR A 8 21.93 -19.59 -14.28
CA THR A 8 22.10 -19.16 -15.67
C THR A 8 20.84 -19.41 -16.49
N ALA A 9 20.18 -20.55 -16.29
CA ALA A 9 18.90 -20.86 -16.92
C ALA A 9 17.81 -19.85 -16.53
N PHE A 10 17.71 -19.52 -15.23
CA PHE A 10 16.75 -18.51 -14.74
C PHE A 10 16.98 -17.13 -15.34
N MET A 11 18.24 -16.69 -15.45
CA MET A 11 18.58 -15.40 -16.06
C MET A 11 18.24 -15.33 -17.55
N ARG A 12 18.36 -16.43 -18.28
CA ARG A 12 18.03 -16.52 -19.71
C ARG A 12 16.52 -16.60 -19.98
N GLU A 13 15.81 -17.40 -19.20
CA GLU A 13 14.40 -17.74 -19.48
C GLU A 13 13.40 -16.72 -18.92
N THR A 14 13.84 -15.83 -18.03
CA THR A 14 12.99 -14.83 -17.41
C THR A 14 12.97 -13.54 -18.24
N SER A 15 11.87 -13.28 -18.94
CA SER A 15 11.61 -11.96 -19.52
C SER A 15 11.11 -10.98 -18.46
N LEU A 16 11.47 -9.70 -18.62
CA LEU A 16 11.02 -8.65 -17.71
C LEU A 16 10.86 -7.31 -18.44
N ALA A 17 9.99 -6.46 -17.91
CA ALA A 17 9.97 -5.04 -18.19
C ALA A 17 10.65 -4.32 -17.02
N ALA A 18 11.65 -3.49 -17.30
CA ALA A 18 12.36 -2.73 -16.28
C ALA A 18 12.53 -1.27 -16.72
N GLY A 19 12.50 -0.38 -15.75
CA GLY A 19 12.54 1.06 -15.99
C GLY A 19 12.77 1.85 -14.71
N TRP A 20 12.73 3.17 -14.85
CA TRP A 20 12.87 4.10 -13.75
C TRP A 20 11.86 5.23 -13.87
N GLY A 21 11.47 5.78 -12.73
CA GLY A 21 10.56 6.93 -12.62
C GLY A 21 10.70 7.55 -11.23
N LEU A 22 10.32 8.81 -11.11
CA LEU A 22 10.36 9.54 -9.84
C LEU A 22 8.96 10.12 -9.53
N PRO A 23 8.02 9.28 -9.07
CA PRO A 23 6.74 9.76 -8.57
C PRO A 23 6.95 10.56 -7.28
N ILE A 24 6.18 11.63 -7.12
CA ILE A 24 6.19 12.49 -5.92
C ILE A 24 4.78 12.50 -5.32
N ASP A 25 4.72 12.31 -4.00
CA ASP A 25 3.50 12.46 -3.24
C ASP A 25 3.61 13.68 -2.31
N VAL A 26 2.55 14.47 -2.22
CA VAL A 26 2.50 15.66 -1.36
C VAL A 26 1.22 15.62 -0.53
N GLY A 27 1.37 15.67 0.79
CA GLY A 27 0.26 15.65 1.73
C GLY A 27 0.28 16.84 2.68
N ALA A 28 -0.91 17.28 3.07
CA ALA A 28 -1.13 18.26 4.13
C ALA A 28 -2.15 17.70 5.13
N ASN A 29 -1.91 17.96 6.42
CA ASN A 29 -2.85 17.67 7.49
C ASN A 29 -3.02 18.90 8.38
N LEU A 30 -4.26 19.29 8.59
CA LEU A 30 -4.67 20.42 9.42
C LEU A 30 -5.39 19.89 10.65
N ASN A 31 -4.79 20.14 11.82
CA ASN A 31 -5.43 19.88 13.10
C ASN A 31 -6.19 21.14 13.52
N LEU A 32 -7.50 21.01 13.64
CA LEU A 32 -8.42 22.08 14.00
C LEU A 32 -8.81 21.97 15.49
N PRO A 33 -9.41 23.03 16.08
CA PRO A 33 -9.97 22.96 17.42
C PRO A 33 -11.00 21.83 17.59
N LEU A 34 -11.27 21.47 18.85
CA LEU A 34 -12.25 20.42 19.21
C LEU A 34 -11.92 19.02 18.66
N GLY A 35 -10.65 18.77 18.34
CA GLY A 35 -10.17 17.46 17.89
C GLY A 35 -10.49 17.16 16.43
N LEU A 36 -10.96 18.14 15.65
CA LEU A 36 -11.19 17.98 14.22
C LEU A 36 -9.86 17.92 13.45
N ARG A 37 -9.81 17.13 12.39
CA ARG A 37 -8.68 16.99 11.49
C ARG A 37 -9.17 16.95 10.06
N VAL A 38 -8.45 17.62 9.17
CA VAL A 38 -8.69 17.56 7.74
C VAL A 38 -7.35 17.29 7.08
N SER A 39 -7.31 16.31 6.19
CA SER A 39 -6.11 15.94 5.46
C SER A 39 -6.39 15.84 3.98
N ALA A 40 -5.37 16.08 3.18
CA ALA A 40 -5.40 15.86 1.75
C ALA A 40 -4.03 15.35 1.30
N VAL A 41 -4.00 14.42 0.36
CA VAL A 41 -2.78 13.85 -0.21
C VAL A 41 -2.91 13.78 -1.72
N ALA A 42 -2.08 14.53 -2.45
CA ALA A 42 -1.89 14.33 -3.88
C ALA A 42 -0.83 13.24 -4.07
N ARG A 43 -1.19 12.18 -4.80
CA ARG A 43 -0.29 11.05 -5.09
C ARG A 43 0.09 10.98 -6.55
N ASN A 44 1.19 10.32 -6.85
CA ASN A 44 1.66 10.03 -8.20
C ASN A 44 1.88 11.29 -9.05
N LEU A 45 2.29 12.41 -8.44
CA LEU A 45 2.70 13.59 -9.21
C LEU A 45 3.96 13.23 -9.99
N ASN A 46 3.97 13.51 -11.29
CA ASN A 46 5.07 13.14 -12.19
C ASN A 46 5.39 11.62 -12.19
N ALA A 47 4.37 10.76 -12.03
CA ALA A 47 4.52 9.31 -12.11
C ALA A 47 4.63 8.81 -13.56
N VAL A 48 5.59 9.37 -14.31
CA VAL A 48 5.98 8.91 -15.64
C VAL A 48 7.20 8.01 -15.50
N TYR A 49 7.05 6.77 -15.94
CA TYR A 49 8.09 5.75 -15.89
C TYR A 49 8.65 5.54 -17.29
N THR A 50 9.96 5.60 -17.41
CA THR A 50 10.68 5.23 -18.64
C THR A 50 11.07 3.76 -18.53
N MET A 51 10.53 2.93 -19.42
CA MET A 51 10.57 1.46 -19.35
C MET A 51 11.18 0.87 -20.63
N ARG A 52 11.76 -0.32 -20.51
CA ARG A 52 12.23 -1.17 -21.61
C ARG A 52 11.91 -2.62 -21.31
N ASP A 53 11.62 -3.37 -22.36
CA ASP A 53 11.43 -4.81 -22.25
C ASP A 53 12.75 -5.53 -22.53
N TYR A 54 13.05 -6.55 -21.73
CA TYR A 54 14.21 -7.40 -21.89
C TYR A 54 13.72 -8.82 -22.10
N SER A 55 14.18 -9.47 -23.17
CA SER A 55 13.87 -10.88 -23.40
C SER A 55 14.47 -11.77 -22.30
N GLU A 56 15.56 -11.32 -21.65
CA GLU A 56 16.31 -12.03 -20.62
C GLU A 56 16.67 -11.13 -19.44
N LEU A 57 16.49 -11.63 -18.22
CA LEU A 57 16.94 -11.00 -16.97
C LEU A 57 18.45 -10.78 -16.95
N GLY A 58 19.22 -11.71 -17.52
CA GLY A 58 20.67 -11.56 -17.66
C GLY A 58 21.07 -10.29 -18.41
N GLY A 59 20.31 -9.93 -19.45
CA GLY A 59 20.50 -8.69 -20.19
C GLY A 59 20.34 -7.43 -19.36
N TRP A 60 19.27 -7.35 -18.56
CA TRP A 60 19.06 -6.23 -17.63
C TRP A 60 20.14 -6.16 -16.55
N LEU A 61 20.54 -7.31 -15.99
CA LEU A 61 21.61 -7.38 -14.98
C LEU A 61 22.95 -6.87 -15.54
N ASN A 62 23.27 -7.20 -16.79
CA ASN A 62 24.46 -6.68 -17.46
C ASN A 62 24.40 -5.17 -17.67
N GLU A 63 23.24 -4.60 -18.01
CA GLU A 63 23.05 -3.14 -18.11
C GLU A 63 23.25 -2.46 -16.75
N MET A 64 22.71 -3.04 -15.67
CA MET A 64 22.92 -2.53 -14.30
C MET A 64 24.38 -2.67 -13.83
N ALA A 65 25.04 -3.78 -14.16
CA ALA A 65 26.45 -3.98 -13.88
C ALA A 65 27.31 -2.93 -14.59
N ALA A 66 27.03 -2.67 -15.88
CA ALA A 66 27.69 -1.62 -16.65
C ALA A 66 27.45 -0.22 -16.05
N LEU A 67 26.22 0.08 -15.61
CA LEU A 67 25.91 1.35 -14.92
C LEU A 67 26.70 1.51 -13.62
N ALA A 68 26.93 0.41 -12.89
CA ALA A 68 27.74 0.36 -11.68
C ALA A 68 29.26 0.28 -11.93
N GLY A 69 29.71 0.25 -13.19
CA GLY A 69 31.12 0.10 -13.55
C GLY A 69 31.70 -1.29 -13.29
N MET A 70 30.85 -2.32 -13.20
CA MET A 70 31.23 -3.71 -12.98
C MET A 70 31.26 -4.50 -14.30
N GLU A 71 31.95 -5.64 -14.28
CA GLU A 71 31.93 -6.59 -15.40
C GLU A 71 30.55 -7.26 -15.55
N PRO A 72 30.20 -7.75 -16.76
CA PRO A 72 28.97 -8.48 -17.00
C PRO A 72 28.81 -9.67 -16.04
N VAL A 73 27.60 -9.84 -15.50
CA VAL A 73 27.27 -10.92 -14.56
C VAL A 73 26.74 -12.16 -15.30
N TYR A 74 26.30 -11.97 -16.54
CA TYR A 74 25.73 -13.00 -17.40
C TYR A 74 26.43 -13.03 -18.76
N ASP A 75 26.73 -14.24 -19.23
CA ASP A 75 27.32 -14.47 -20.55
C ASP A 75 26.18 -14.62 -21.57
N ASP A 76 26.01 -13.61 -22.41
CA ASP A 76 24.90 -13.53 -23.38
C ASP A 76 25.17 -14.49 -24.55
N THR A 77 24.66 -15.71 -24.44
CA THR A 77 24.78 -16.77 -25.46
C THR A 77 23.56 -16.82 -26.36
N ALA A 78 23.71 -17.30 -27.61
CA ALA A 78 22.61 -17.32 -28.57
C ALA A 78 21.37 -18.12 -28.08
N PRO A 79 20.14 -17.61 -28.28
CA PRO A 79 19.82 -16.30 -28.88
C PRO A 79 20.21 -15.15 -27.93
N THR A 80 20.88 -14.12 -28.46
CA THR A 80 21.33 -12.97 -27.66
C THR A 80 20.14 -12.19 -27.12
N THR A 81 20.32 -11.60 -25.95
CA THR A 81 19.36 -10.71 -25.31
C THR A 81 18.84 -9.67 -26.29
N THR A 82 17.52 -9.61 -26.45
CA THR A 82 16.83 -8.55 -27.17
C THR A 82 16.31 -7.52 -26.19
N VAL A 83 16.75 -6.27 -26.35
CA VAL A 83 16.25 -5.13 -25.58
C VAL A 83 15.26 -4.36 -26.47
N GLY A 84 14.03 -4.25 -26.00
CA GLY A 84 12.95 -3.52 -26.64
C GLY A 84 13.22 -2.01 -26.67
N ALA A 85 12.44 -1.31 -27.51
CA ALA A 85 12.48 0.14 -27.55
C ALA A 85 12.02 0.73 -26.20
N GLU A 86 12.55 1.91 -25.89
CA GLU A 86 12.10 2.67 -24.74
C GLU A 86 10.66 3.15 -24.91
N TYR A 87 9.83 2.95 -23.88
CA TYR A 87 8.47 3.43 -23.83
C TYR A 87 8.15 4.06 -22.48
N THR A 88 7.15 4.94 -22.47
CA THR A 88 6.68 5.61 -21.26
C THR A 88 5.43 4.93 -20.72
N TYR A 89 5.39 4.68 -19.41
CA TYR A 89 4.21 4.24 -18.69
C TYR A 89 3.81 5.33 -17.69
N GLU A 90 2.63 5.91 -17.87
CA GLU A 90 2.12 6.99 -17.01
C GLU A 90 1.07 6.45 -16.04
N ILE A 91 1.28 6.70 -14.75
CA ILE A 91 0.27 6.46 -13.72
C ILE A 91 -0.44 7.78 -13.44
N PRO A 92 -1.78 7.85 -13.61
CA PRO A 92 -2.53 9.05 -13.29
C PRO A 92 -2.34 9.48 -11.84
N TRP A 93 -2.25 10.80 -11.63
CA TRP A 93 -2.24 11.37 -10.30
C TRP A 93 -3.62 11.23 -9.63
N THR A 94 -3.64 11.09 -8.31
CA THR A 94 -4.90 11.01 -7.55
C THR A 94 -4.89 12.00 -6.38
N LEU A 95 -6.08 12.44 -5.96
CA LEU A 95 -6.24 13.28 -4.76
C LEU A 95 -7.03 12.52 -3.71
N ASP A 96 -6.41 12.24 -2.58
CA ASP A 96 -7.09 11.67 -1.42
C ASP A 96 -7.47 12.79 -0.45
N VAL A 97 -8.64 12.66 0.18
CA VAL A 97 -9.11 13.58 1.21
C VAL A 97 -9.58 12.81 2.44
N GLY A 98 -9.29 13.34 3.61
CA GLY A 98 -9.61 12.70 4.88
C GLY A 98 -10.15 13.67 5.91
N LEU A 99 -11.11 13.22 6.70
CA LEU A 99 -11.68 13.94 7.83
C LEU A 99 -11.58 13.06 9.09
N GLY A 100 -11.06 13.65 10.16
CA GLY A 100 -10.98 13.02 11.46
C GLY A 100 -11.66 13.86 12.55
N TRP A 101 -12.18 13.20 13.58
CA TRP A 101 -12.67 13.84 14.78
C TRP A 101 -12.32 13.03 16.02
N MET A 102 -11.54 13.63 16.93
CA MET A 102 -11.01 13.00 18.12
C MET A 102 -11.19 13.93 19.33
N PRO A 103 -12.42 14.10 19.85
CA PRO A 103 -12.66 14.96 20.99
C PRO A 103 -12.08 14.34 22.27
N ASN A 104 -11.61 15.19 23.17
CA ASN A 104 -11.19 14.74 24.50
C ASN A 104 -12.35 14.87 25.47
N LEU A 105 -13.04 13.76 25.75
CA LEU A 105 -14.17 13.69 26.70
C LEU A 105 -13.77 13.01 28.02
N GLY A 106 -12.48 13.07 28.39
CA GLY A 106 -11.95 12.51 29.63
C GLY A 106 -11.80 10.99 29.61
N ALA A 107 -12.63 10.29 30.39
CA ALA A 107 -12.61 8.83 30.51
C ALA A 107 -13.13 8.12 29.24
N LEU A 108 -13.93 8.83 28.44
CA LEU A 108 -14.39 8.40 27.13
C LEU A 108 -13.56 9.14 26.07
N LYS A 109 -12.90 8.39 25.19
CA LYS A 109 -12.12 8.96 24.09
C LYS A 109 -12.62 8.35 22.77
N PRO A 110 -13.66 8.94 22.17
CA PRO A 110 -14.09 8.51 20.84
C PRO A 110 -13.14 9.08 19.79
N SER A 111 -12.99 8.35 18.68
CA SER A 111 -12.35 8.84 17.46
C SER A 111 -13.13 8.35 16.25
N LEU A 112 -13.36 9.26 15.31
CA LEU A 112 -13.95 8.99 14.01
C LEU A 112 -12.94 9.39 12.93
N ALA A 113 -12.83 8.61 11.87
CA ALA A 113 -12.08 8.94 10.67
C ALA A 113 -12.89 8.51 9.45
N VAL A 114 -12.85 9.34 8.41
CA VAL A 114 -13.44 9.05 7.09
C VAL A 114 -12.45 9.53 6.05
N ASP A 115 -12.05 8.65 5.15
CA ASP A 115 -11.11 8.90 4.08
C ASP A 115 -11.76 8.52 2.74
N LEU A 116 -11.56 9.36 1.74
CA LEU A 116 -11.94 9.12 0.35
C LEU A 116 -10.66 9.11 -0.49
N THR A 117 -10.28 7.93 -0.96
CA THR A 117 -9.15 7.75 -1.89
C THR A 117 -9.57 8.12 -3.30
N ASP A 118 -8.71 8.78 -4.08
CA ASP A 118 -9.02 9.22 -5.44
C ASP A 118 -10.38 9.97 -5.54
N ALA A 119 -10.49 11.02 -4.73
CA ALA A 119 -11.68 11.87 -4.66
C ALA A 119 -12.05 12.49 -6.02
N LEU A 120 -11.06 12.76 -6.90
CA LEU A 120 -11.32 13.25 -8.24
C LEU A 120 -11.96 12.17 -9.12
N GLY A 121 -11.42 10.94 -9.12
CA GLY A 121 -12.04 9.81 -9.81
C GLY A 121 -13.46 9.52 -9.34
N VAL A 122 -13.73 9.65 -8.04
CA VAL A 122 -15.09 9.50 -7.48
C VAL A 122 -16.03 10.63 -7.91
N LEU A 123 -15.54 11.87 -8.06
CA LEU A 123 -16.34 12.98 -8.58
C LEU A 123 -16.71 12.77 -10.06
N GLU A 124 -15.81 12.18 -10.85
CA GLU A 124 -16.04 11.83 -12.25
C GLU A 124 -16.95 10.60 -12.40
N ASN A 125 -16.79 9.60 -11.53
CA ASN A 125 -17.58 8.38 -11.50
C ASN A 125 -18.07 8.05 -10.08
N PRO A 126 -19.26 8.55 -9.69
CA PRO A 126 -19.82 8.34 -8.35
C PRO A 126 -20.07 6.88 -7.96
N GLU A 127 -20.14 5.96 -8.93
CA GLU A 127 -20.32 4.52 -8.65
C GLU A 127 -19.11 3.94 -7.89
N GLN A 128 -17.94 4.56 -8.01
CA GLN A 128 -16.71 4.15 -7.33
C GLN A 128 -16.69 4.57 -5.85
N LEU A 129 -17.63 5.37 -5.37
CA LEU A 129 -17.65 5.89 -3.99
C LEU A 129 -17.42 4.78 -2.97
N TRP A 130 -18.11 3.65 -3.10
CA TRP A 130 -18.00 2.54 -2.14
C TRP A 130 -16.65 1.80 -2.20
N ASN A 131 -15.98 1.81 -3.36
CA ASN A 131 -14.67 1.20 -3.57
C ASN A 131 -13.52 2.08 -3.04
N ASN A 132 -13.82 3.36 -2.80
CA ASN A 132 -12.84 4.40 -2.49
C ASN A 132 -13.04 4.99 -1.09
N LEU A 133 -14.19 4.73 -0.46
CA LEU A 133 -14.51 5.16 0.89
C LEU A 133 -13.91 4.20 1.93
N THR A 134 -13.22 4.78 2.91
CA THR A 134 -12.82 4.13 4.14
C THR A 134 -13.35 4.94 5.32
N ALA A 135 -13.92 4.29 6.32
CA ALA A 135 -14.38 4.93 7.53
C ALA A 135 -14.04 4.08 8.75
N GLY A 136 -13.78 4.72 9.88
CA GLY A 136 -13.42 4.05 11.12
C GLY A 136 -13.97 4.80 12.32
N VAL A 137 -14.46 4.06 13.30
CA VAL A 137 -14.81 4.57 14.62
C VAL A 137 -14.08 3.74 15.66
N GLU A 138 -13.53 4.41 16.66
CA GLU A 138 -12.93 3.80 17.84
C GLU A 138 -13.46 4.49 19.09
N LEU A 139 -13.70 3.69 20.13
CA LEU A 139 -14.11 4.16 21.43
C LEU A 139 -13.19 3.57 22.48
N LYS A 140 -12.36 4.41 23.10
CA LYS A 140 -11.53 4.02 24.26
C LYS A 140 -12.24 4.41 25.56
N LEU A 141 -12.45 3.41 26.42
CA LEU A 141 -13.12 3.47 27.71
C LEU A 141 -12.08 3.27 28.82
N LEU A 142 -12.00 4.22 29.76
CA LEU A 142 -11.19 4.13 30.98
C LEU A 142 -9.69 3.81 30.73
N SER A 143 -9.21 4.08 29.52
CA SER A 143 -7.87 3.78 29.03
C SER A 143 -7.46 2.30 28.96
N PHE A 144 -8.30 1.34 29.40
CA PHE A 144 -7.99 -0.09 29.35
C PHE A 144 -8.82 -0.88 28.33
N LEU A 145 -9.98 -0.39 27.92
CA LEU A 145 -10.85 -1.09 26.97
C LEU A 145 -11.02 -0.22 25.73
N SER A 146 -10.83 -0.82 24.56
CA SER A 146 -11.13 -0.17 23.28
C SER A 146 -12.04 -1.05 22.43
N ALA A 147 -13.03 -0.44 21.80
CA ALA A 147 -13.83 -1.07 20.76
C ALA A 147 -13.63 -0.29 19.45
N ARG A 148 -13.47 -1.01 18.35
CA ARG A 148 -13.20 -0.46 17.01
C ARG A 148 -14.19 -1.05 16.02
N GLY A 149 -14.69 -0.22 15.13
CA GLY A 149 -15.48 -0.61 13.98
C GLY A 149 -14.99 0.13 12.77
N GLY A 150 -14.91 -0.54 11.62
CA GLY A 150 -14.42 0.06 10.39
C GLY A 150 -15.18 -0.42 9.17
N PHE A 151 -15.09 0.38 8.12
CA PHE A 151 -15.58 0.10 6.80
C PHE A 151 -14.45 0.43 5.82
N ASN A 152 -14.08 -0.51 4.96
CA ASN A 152 -13.02 -0.33 3.97
C ASN A 152 -13.50 -0.96 2.66
N LYS A 153 -13.68 -0.14 1.63
CA LYS A 153 -13.98 -0.60 0.26
C LYS A 153 -15.13 -1.63 0.20
N GLY A 154 -16.25 -1.34 0.86
CA GLY A 154 -17.41 -2.25 0.90
C GLY A 154 -17.42 -3.26 2.05
N TYR A 155 -16.30 -3.48 2.73
CA TYR A 155 -16.18 -4.49 3.78
C TYR A 155 -16.15 -3.87 5.17
N TRP A 156 -16.84 -4.52 6.10
CA TRP A 156 -16.82 -4.13 7.51
C TRP A 156 -15.69 -4.83 8.26
N SER A 157 -15.29 -4.22 9.37
CA SER A 157 -14.32 -4.76 10.31
C SER A 157 -14.72 -4.41 11.73
N LEU A 158 -14.37 -5.27 12.67
CA LEU A 158 -14.60 -5.08 14.09
C LEU A 158 -13.34 -5.43 14.86
N GLY A 159 -13.09 -4.74 15.96
CA GLY A 159 -11.98 -5.02 16.84
C GLY A 159 -12.27 -4.67 18.28
N VAL A 160 -11.63 -5.38 19.18
CA VAL A 160 -11.64 -5.12 20.62
C VAL A 160 -10.21 -5.19 21.14
N GLY A 161 -9.87 -4.29 22.05
CA GLY A 161 -8.56 -4.20 22.67
C GLY A 161 -8.70 -4.09 24.18
N LEU A 162 -7.83 -4.80 24.89
CA LEU A 162 -7.71 -4.79 26.34
C LEU A 162 -6.26 -4.46 26.72
N ASP A 163 -6.08 -3.29 27.32
CA ASP A 163 -4.81 -2.82 27.86
C ASP A 163 -4.78 -3.05 29.39
N VAL A 164 -3.99 -4.01 29.86
CA VAL A 164 -3.87 -4.36 31.28
C VAL A 164 -2.40 -4.30 31.68
N LEU A 165 -1.98 -3.23 32.37
CA LEU A 165 -0.64 -2.95 32.93
C LEU A 165 0.60 -3.41 32.12
N LEU A 166 0.83 -4.71 31.95
CA LEU A 166 1.97 -5.30 31.25
C LEU A 166 1.60 -6.06 29.97
N VAL A 167 0.30 -6.18 29.70
CA VAL A 167 -0.25 -7.03 28.64
C VAL A 167 -1.27 -6.24 27.84
N HIS A 168 -1.07 -6.18 26.53
CA HIS A 168 -2.00 -5.61 25.57
C HIS A 168 -2.52 -6.73 24.68
N VAL A 169 -3.83 -6.95 24.71
CA VAL A 169 -4.50 -7.97 23.88
C VAL A 169 -5.43 -7.27 22.92
N ASP A 170 -5.21 -7.46 21.61
CA ASP A 170 -6.09 -6.99 20.56
C ASP A 170 -6.64 -8.18 19.77
N ALA A 171 -7.94 -8.17 19.50
CA ALA A 171 -8.58 -9.10 18.59
C ALA A 171 -9.31 -8.29 17.51
N SER A 172 -9.15 -8.68 16.25
CA SER A 172 -9.84 -8.05 15.13
C SER A 172 -10.35 -9.07 14.12
N TYR A 173 -11.54 -8.80 13.61
CA TYR A 173 -12.17 -9.55 12.52
C TYR A 173 -12.40 -8.58 11.36
N PHE A 174 -11.98 -8.95 10.16
CA PHE A 174 -12.17 -8.14 8.98
C PHE A 174 -12.24 -9.02 7.73
N ILE A 175 -12.85 -8.46 6.68
CA ILE A 175 -12.89 -9.06 5.35
C ILE A 175 -11.94 -8.28 4.45
N ARG A 176 -11.11 -8.99 3.69
CA ARG A 176 -10.18 -8.40 2.73
C ARG A 176 -10.48 -8.91 1.33
N GLU A 177 -10.54 -7.99 0.38
CA GLU A 177 -10.65 -8.30 -1.04
C GLU A 177 -9.25 -8.41 -1.66
N TYR A 178 -8.99 -9.51 -2.37
CA TYR A 178 -7.72 -9.75 -3.10
C TYR A 178 -7.88 -9.73 -4.62
N GLY A 179 -9.11 -9.60 -5.12
CA GLY A 179 -9.42 -9.41 -6.53
C GLY A 179 -9.42 -7.94 -6.95
N ALA A 180 -9.76 -7.70 -8.21
CA ALA A 180 -9.74 -6.37 -8.79
C ALA A 180 -10.97 -5.54 -8.38
N ASN A 181 -12.10 -6.20 -8.12
CA ASN A 181 -13.37 -5.60 -7.72
C ASN A 181 -13.89 -6.19 -6.42
N ILE A 182 -14.81 -5.48 -5.76
CA ILE A 182 -15.52 -5.97 -4.58
C ILE A 182 -16.26 -7.27 -4.93
N GLY A 183 -15.99 -8.33 -4.17
CA GLY A 183 -16.66 -9.63 -4.29
C GLY A 183 -15.92 -10.62 -5.17
N ASP A 184 -14.80 -10.25 -5.79
CA ASP A 184 -14.02 -11.15 -6.64
C ASP A 184 -13.39 -12.29 -5.82
N LYS A 185 -12.68 -11.96 -4.74
CA LYS A 185 -11.93 -12.87 -3.87
C LYS A 185 -11.93 -12.37 -2.41
N PRO A 186 -13.10 -12.34 -1.75
CA PRO A 186 -13.18 -12.00 -0.34
C PRO A 186 -12.57 -13.09 0.53
N ILE A 187 -11.75 -12.68 1.50
CA ILE A 187 -11.17 -13.55 2.52
C ILE A 187 -11.48 -12.97 3.90
N ASP A 188 -12.12 -13.79 4.73
CA ASP A 188 -12.31 -13.49 6.15
C ASP A 188 -11.00 -13.73 6.91
N ALA A 189 -10.65 -12.78 7.79
CA ALA A 189 -9.47 -12.86 8.62
C ALA A 189 -9.81 -12.54 10.07
N LEU A 190 -9.43 -13.44 10.98
CA LEU A 190 -9.38 -13.20 12.42
C LEU A 190 -7.92 -13.06 12.84
N THR A 191 -7.58 -11.94 13.45
CA THR A 191 -6.25 -11.68 14.00
C THR A 191 -6.35 -11.51 15.51
N VAL A 192 -5.49 -12.20 16.25
CA VAL A 192 -5.29 -11.98 17.68
C VAL A 192 -3.83 -11.60 17.89
N ARG A 193 -3.60 -10.47 18.54
CA ARG A 193 -2.27 -9.96 18.89
C ARG A 193 -2.17 -9.85 20.41
N VAL A 194 -1.08 -10.35 20.95
CA VAL A 194 -0.72 -10.20 22.36
C VAL A 194 0.65 -9.56 22.42
N ASN A 195 0.74 -8.39 23.05
CA ASN A 195 2.01 -7.72 23.32
C ASN A 195 2.26 -7.75 24.83
N ILE A 196 3.50 -8.07 25.21
CA ILE A 196 3.93 -8.07 26.61
C ILE A 196 5.09 -7.08 26.72
N GLY A 197 4.95 -6.10 27.60
CA GLY A 197 5.95 -5.07 27.80
C GLY A 197 5.71 -4.30 29.09
N ILE A 198 6.80 -3.89 29.74
CA ILE A 198 6.77 -2.91 30.81
C ILE A 198 6.98 -1.56 30.11
N ASP A 199 5.94 -0.73 30.02
CA ASP A 199 6.13 0.69 29.71
C ASP A 199 6.91 1.30 30.88
N GLY A 200 8.20 1.55 30.65
CA GLY A 200 9.10 2.24 31.58
C GLY A 200 9.10 3.74 31.34
#